data_AF-G5HGN2-F1
#
_entry.id   AF-G5HGN2-F1
#
_cell.length_a   1.000
_cell.length_b   1.000
_cell.length_c   1.000
_cell.angle_alpha   90.00
_cell.angle_beta   90.00
_cell.angle_gamma   90.00
#
_symmetry.space_group_name_H-M   'P 1'
#
loop_
_entity.id
_entity.type
_entity.pdbx_description
1 polymer ?
#
loop_
_entity_poly.entity_id
_entity_poly.type
_entity_poly.pdbx_seq_one_letter_code
_entity_poly.pdbx_strand_id
1 'polypeptide(L)'
;MEDLGKVMVVPKGAYNANTTYEILDLVTYNGSSYVALKSTKGNVPTNTAYWQLHGQGYPGSAAGVPAKDTQGMVVAAGSNSTVQALIDAVADKVMTKLFAKANIAQTESTATDKVPSSAYLKSVKDDINSNLGSTNNRVSSLEENFSSGYDGPLAGSTVRTKGTEGWYVELSNNNQWAAMTLNIGESIRYRLQIENTGQLTMYRTTDNWATNQSKVVSEGW
;
A
#
# COMPACT_ATOMS: atom_id res chain seq x y z
N MET A 1 -45.21 -66.09 -47.93
CA MET A 1 -45.48 -65.29 -46.73
C MET A 1 -45.04 -63.89 -47.06
N GLU A 2 -45.97 -62.95 -47.15
CA GLU A 2 -45.64 -61.53 -47.30
C GLU A 2 -44.96 -61.08 -45.99
N ASP A 3 -43.80 -60.45 -46.14
CA ASP A 3 -43.06 -59.87 -45.02
C ASP A 3 -43.93 -58.77 -44.39
N LEU A 4 -44.26 -58.91 -43.10
CA LEU A 4 -45.09 -57.95 -42.36
C LEU A 4 -44.32 -56.69 -41.98
N GLY A 5 -43.06 -56.57 -42.41
CA GLY A 5 -42.19 -55.45 -42.06
C GLY A 5 -41.73 -55.50 -40.61
N LYS A 6 -40.73 -54.69 -40.27
CA LYS A 6 -40.28 -54.57 -38.88
C LYS A 6 -41.37 -53.93 -38.02
N VAL A 7 -41.71 -54.58 -36.91
CA VAL A 7 -42.69 -54.09 -35.92
C VAL A 7 -42.01 -53.39 -34.73
N MET A 8 -40.70 -53.58 -34.56
CA MET A 8 -39.94 -53.08 -33.41
C MET A 8 -38.72 -52.28 -33.83
N VAL A 9 -38.31 -51.35 -32.96
CA VAL A 9 -37.04 -50.61 -33.11
C VAL A 9 -35.87 -51.57 -32.93
N VAL A 10 -34.95 -51.58 -33.89
CA VAL A 10 -33.78 -52.47 -33.90
C VAL A 10 -32.51 -51.66 -33.73
N PRO A 11 -31.77 -51.78 -32.61
CA PRO A 11 -30.50 -51.08 -32.43
C PRO A 11 -29.43 -51.64 -33.37
N LYS A 12 -28.75 -50.74 -34.09
CA LYS A 12 -27.66 -51.03 -35.02
C LYS A 12 -26.29 -50.51 -34.55
N GLY A 13 -26.24 -49.85 -33.40
CA GLY A 13 -25.01 -49.26 -32.85
C GLY A 13 -24.68 -47.92 -33.52
N ALA A 14 -23.38 -47.61 -33.65
CA ALA A 14 -22.94 -46.35 -34.25
C ALA A 14 -23.28 -46.28 -35.75
N TYR A 15 -23.71 -45.11 -36.21
CA TYR A 15 -23.96 -44.86 -37.63
C TYR A 15 -22.68 -45.06 -38.47
N ASN A 16 -22.83 -45.72 -39.62
CA ASN A 16 -21.81 -45.94 -40.62
C ASN A 16 -22.40 -45.63 -42.00
N ALA A 17 -21.75 -44.72 -42.75
CA ALA A 17 -22.23 -44.27 -44.06
C ALA A 17 -22.35 -45.38 -45.12
N ASN A 18 -21.62 -46.49 -44.95
CA ASN A 18 -21.60 -47.61 -45.90
C ASN A 18 -22.70 -48.65 -45.62
N THR A 19 -23.39 -48.56 -44.48
CA THR A 19 -24.47 -49.48 -44.09
C THR A 19 -25.81 -48.96 -44.61
N THR A 20 -26.63 -49.86 -45.18
CA THR A 20 -28.04 -49.58 -45.46
C THR A 20 -28.85 -49.80 -44.18
N TYR A 21 -29.61 -48.79 -43.77
CA TYR A 21 -30.51 -48.85 -42.63
C TYR A 21 -31.95 -48.89 -43.12
N GLU A 22 -32.75 -49.80 -42.56
CA GLU A 22 -34.17 -49.93 -42.89
C GLU A 22 -35.03 -49.17 -41.88
N ILE A 23 -36.31 -48.99 -42.19
CA ILE A 23 -37.27 -48.35 -41.28
C ILE A 23 -37.20 -48.99 -39.88
N LEU A 24 -37.29 -48.17 -38.83
CA LEU A 24 -37.15 -48.53 -37.42
C LEU A 24 -35.74 -48.97 -36.96
N ASP A 25 -34.71 -48.88 -37.80
CA ASP A 25 -33.33 -49.05 -37.31
C ASP A 25 -32.90 -47.86 -36.46
N LEU A 26 -32.35 -48.14 -35.27
CA LEU A 26 -31.84 -47.14 -34.33
C LEU A 26 -30.31 -47.09 -34.40
N VAL A 27 -29.77 -45.89 -34.58
CA VAL A 27 -28.33 -45.64 -34.60
C VAL A 27 -27.94 -44.59 -33.57
N THR A 28 -26.69 -44.65 -33.10
CA THR A 28 -26.06 -43.56 -32.35
C THR A 28 -25.19 -42.71 -33.27
N TYR A 29 -25.27 -41.40 -33.12
CA TYR A 29 -24.49 -40.44 -33.89
C TYR A 29 -24.27 -39.17 -33.09
N ASN A 30 -23.01 -38.77 -32.94
CA ASN A 30 -22.59 -37.55 -32.23
C ASN A 30 -23.16 -37.43 -30.80
N GLY A 31 -23.27 -38.55 -30.08
CA GLY A 31 -23.82 -38.63 -28.72
C GLY A 31 -25.35 -38.74 -28.64
N SER A 32 -26.07 -38.54 -29.74
CA SER A 32 -27.53 -38.71 -29.83
C SER A 32 -27.92 -40.05 -30.44
N SER A 33 -29.18 -40.43 -30.27
CA SER A 33 -29.79 -41.60 -30.92
C SER A 33 -30.88 -41.18 -31.91
N TYR A 34 -30.94 -41.87 -33.04
CA TYR A 34 -31.84 -41.58 -34.14
C TYR A 34 -32.47 -42.86 -34.66
N VAL A 35 -33.74 -42.78 -35.09
CA VAL A 35 -34.48 -43.88 -35.71
C VAL A 35 -34.70 -43.56 -37.18
N ALA A 36 -34.42 -44.52 -38.07
CA ALA A 36 -34.65 -44.39 -39.50
C ALA A 36 -36.15 -44.38 -39.82
N LEU A 37 -36.59 -43.38 -40.60
CA LEU A 37 -37.96 -43.21 -41.06
C LEU A 37 -38.26 -43.98 -42.36
N LYS A 38 -37.21 -44.33 -43.12
CA LYS A 38 -37.27 -45.10 -44.38
C LYS A 38 -35.89 -45.69 -44.69
N SER A 39 -35.83 -46.60 -45.66
CA SER A 39 -34.56 -47.16 -46.12
C SER A 39 -33.61 -46.04 -46.56
N THR A 40 -32.39 -46.05 -46.02
CA THR A 40 -31.41 -44.98 -46.22
C THR A 40 -29.98 -45.50 -46.15
N LYS A 41 -29.10 -44.93 -46.98
CA LYS A 41 -27.66 -45.21 -47.01
C LYS A 41 -26.91 -43.91 -47.28
N GLY A 42 -25.80 -43.68 -46.58
CA GLY A 42 -24.97 -42.48 -46.75
C GLY A 42 -25.56 -41.17 -46.22
N ASN A 43 -26.85 -41.10 -45.90
CA ASN A 43 -27.47 -39.92 -45.28
C ASN A 43 -27.20 -39.86 -43.78
N VAL A 44 -26.53 -38.80 -43.32
CA VAL A 44 -26.21 -38.60 -41.91
C VAL A 44 -27.47 -38.52 -41.03
N PRO A 45 -27.43 -39.02 -39.78
CA PRO A 45 -28.58 -39.04 -38.87
C PRO A 45 -29.21 -37.69 -38.51
N THR A 46 -28.51 -36.58 -38.77
CA THR A 46 -29.05 -35.21 -38.60
C THR A 46 -30.01 -34.80 -39.72
N ASN A 47 -30.11 -35.57 -40.81
CA ASN A 47 -31.04 -35.30 -41.90
C ASN A 47 -32.46 -35.77 -41.53
N THR A 48 -33.31 -34.81 -41.19
CA THR A 48 -34.69 -35.03 -40.72
C THR A 48 -35.61 -35.68 -41.75
N ALA A 49 -35.23 -35.69 -43.03
CA ALA A 49 -36.01 -36.39 -44.07
C ALA A 49 -35.88 -37.91 -43.99
N TYR A 50 -34.81 -38.43 -43.37
CA TYR A 50 -34.52 -39.87 -43.27
C TYR A 50 -34.49 -40.37 -41.83
N TRP A 51 -34.28 -39.48 -40.87
CA TRP A 51 -34.01 -39.83 -39.48
C TRP A 51 -34.86 -38.98 -38.53
N GLN A 52 -35.40 -39.62 -37.50
CA GLN A 52 -36.06 -38.96 -36.39
C GLN A 52 -35.15 -39.04 -35.16
N LEU A 53 -34.99 -37.91 -34.47
CA LEU A 53 -34.31 -37.88 -33.18
C LEU A 53 -35.10 -38.70 -32.15
N HIS A 54 -34.46 -39.69 -31.54
CA HIS A 54 -35.06 -40.54 -30.52
C HIS A 54 -34.63 -40.10 -29.12
N GLY A 55 -33.35 -39.80 -28.94
CA GLY A 55 -32.80 -39.29 -27.69
C GLY A 55 -31.70 -38.29 -27.98
N GLN A 56 -31.87 -37.07 -27.47
CA GLN A 56 -30.84 -36.04 -27.54
C GLN A 56 -29.73 -36.36 -26.54
N GLY A 57 -28.50 -36.46 -27.04
CA GLY A 57 -27.29 -36.40 -26.24
C GLY A 57 -26.32 -35.37 -26.80
N TYR A 58 -25.12 -35.34 -26.22
CA TYR A 58 -24.06 -34.41 -26.60
C TYR A 58 -22.76 -35.20 -26.79
N PRO A 59 -21.82 -34.71 -27.62
CA PRO A 59 -20.60 -35.44 -28.00
C PRO A 59 -19.56 -35.65 -26.87
N GLY A 60 -19.96 -35.55 -25.60
CA GLY A 60 -19.09 -35.67 -24.43
C GLY A 60 -18.17 -34.46 -24.20
N SER A 61 -18.24 -33.44 -25.06
CA SER A 61 -17.48 -32.18 -24.95
C SER A 61 -18.41 -31.00 -24.68
N ALA A 62 -17.93 -30.05 -23.88
CA ALA A 62 -18.60 -28.79 -23.57
C ALA A 62 -18.84 -27.91 -24.82
N ALA A 63 -18.09 -28.11 -25.90
CA ALA A 63 -18.27 -27.35 -27.14
C ALA A 63 -19.63 -27.61 -27.82
N GLY A 64 -20.21 -28.80 -27.63
CA GLY A 64 -21.50 -29.19 -28.22
C GLY A 64 -22.71 -28.93 -27.32
N VAL A 65 -22.50 -28.51 -26.07
CA VAL A 65 -23.57 -28.31 -25.09
C VAL A 65 -24.03 -26.85 -25.13
N PRO A 66 -25.29 -26.57 -25.52
CA PRO A 66 -25.82 -25.22 -25.47
C PRO A 66 -26.08 -24.80 -24.03
N ALA A 67 -25.74 -23.56 -23.71
CA ALA A 67 -26.02 -22.93 -22.43
C ALA A 67 -26.52 -21.51 -22.65
N LYS A 68 -27.52 -21.10 -21.86
CA LYS A 68 -28.10 -19.75 -21.96
C LYS A 68 -27.12 -18.73 -21.41
N ASP A 69 -26.67 -17.81 -22.26
CA ASP A 69 -25.81 -16.69 -21.87
C ASP A 69 -26.67 -15.57 -21.28
N THR A 70 -26.98 -15.64 -20.00
CA THR A 70 -27.85 -14.63 -19.34
C THR A 70 -27.18 -13.27 -19.17
N GLN A 71 -25.84 -13.22 -19.22
CA GLN A 71 -25.05 -12.02 -18.94
C GLN A 71 -24.52 -11.36 -20.22
N GLY A 72 -24.72 -11.97 -21.39
CA GLY A 72 -24.21 -11.49 -22.65
C GLY A 72 -22.67 -11.53 -22.72
N MET A 73 -22.08 -12.60 -22.20
CA MET A 73 -20.63 -12.81 -22.11
C MET A 73 -19.98 -13.07 -23.47
N VAL A 74 -20.67 -13.82 -24.33
CA VAL A 74 -20.21 -14.28 -25.65
C VAL A 74 -21.16 -13.80 -26.75
N VAL A 75 -22.46 -13.91 -26.51
CA VAL A 75 -23.53 -13.55 -27.45
C VAL A 75 -24.48 -12.55 -26.79
N ALA A 76 -25.54 -12.11 -27.50
CA ALA A 76 -26.54 -11.25 -26.88
C ALA A 76 -27.18 -11.93 -25.66
N ALA A 77 -27.37 -11.16 -24.58
CA ALA A 77 -27.94 -11.66 -23.34
C ALA A 77 -29.28 -12.38 -23.57
N GLY A 78 -29.42 -13.55 -22.98
CA GLY A 78 -30.59 -14.43 -23.13
C GLY A 78 -30.51 -15.40 -24.31
N SER A 79 -29.53 -15.26 -25.22
CA SER A 79 -29.30 -16.21 -26.32
C SER A 79 -28.52 -17.44 -25.86
N ASN A 80 -28.57 -18.52 -26.64
CA ASN A 80 -27.75 -19.71 -26.38
C ASN A 80 -26.33 -19.50 -26.91
N SER A 81 -25.36 -19.80 -26.07
CA SER A 81 -23.95 -19.98 -26.40
C SER A 81 -23.55 -21.43 -26.14
N THR A 82 -22.27 -21.78 -26.29
CA THR A 82 -21.74 -23.06 -25.85
C THR A 82 -21.14 -22.95 -24.46
N VAL A 83 -21.16 -24.04 -23.69
CA VAL A 83 -20.52 -24.09 -22.37
C VAL A 83 -19.03 -23.72 -22.47
N GLN A 84 -18.32 -24.20 -23.51
CA GLN A 84 -16.91 -23.87 -23.72
C GLN A 84 -16.70 -22.37 -23.93
N ALA A 85 -17.47 -21.73 -24.81
CA ALA A 85 -17.30 -20.30 -25.07
C ALA A 85 -17.59 -19.45 -23.83
N LEU A 86 -18.57 -19.85 -23.00
CA LEU A 86 -18.84 -19.19 -21.73
C LEU A 86 -17.69 -19.36 -20.74
N ILE A 87 -17.08 -20.54 -20.63
CA ILE A 87 -15.90 -20.78 -19.80
C ILE A 87 -14.74 -19.89 -20.25
N ASP A 88 -14.47 -19.84 -21.56
CA ASP A 88 -13.39 -19.02 -22.12
C ASP A 88 -13.64 -17.53 -21.87
N ALA A 89 -14.88 -17.05 -22.04
CA ALA A 89 -15.24 -15.67 -21.76
C ALA A 89 -15.18 -15.31 -20.26
N VAL A 90 -15.54 -16.24 -19.37
CA VAL A 90 -15.37 -16.05 -17.92
C VAL A 90 -13.89 -16.01 -17.57
N ALA A 91 -13.08 -16.92 -18.11
CA ALA A 91 -11.63 -16.93 -17.91
C ALA A 91 -11.00 -15.62 -18.39
N ASP A 92 -11.36 -15.15 -19.58
CA ASP A 92 -10.91 -13.86 -20.09
C ASP A 92 -11.34 -12.70 -19.18
N LYS A 93 -12.61 -12.63 -18.75
CA LYS A 93 -13.05 -11.55 -17.83
C LYS A 93 -12.34 -11.59 -16.49
N VAL A 94 -12.07 -12.77 -15.93
CA VAL A 94 -11.27 -12.91 -14.70
C VAL A 94 -9.85 -12.41 -14.95
N MET A 95 -9.19 -12.90 -16.01
CA MET A 95 -7.81 -12.56 -16.35
C MET A 95 -7.62 -11.08 -16.71
N THR A 96 -8.53 -10.49 -17.49
CA THR A 96 -8.38 -9.13 -18.01
C THR A 96 -9.03 -8.06 -17.14
N LYS A 97 -10.18 -8.33 -16.52
CA LYS A 97 -10.91 -7.29 -15.77
C LYS A 97 -10.67 -7.33 -14.28
N LEU A 98 -10.51 -8.51 -13.68
CA LEU A 98 -10.22 -8.59 -12.24
C LEU A 98 -8.75 -8.32 -11.95
N PHE A 99 -7.82 -8.85 -12.76
CA PHE A 99 -6.41 -8.52 -12.57
C PHE A 99 -6.05 -7.11 -13.05
N ALA A 100 -6.71 -6.54 -14.06
CA ALA A 100 -6.49 -5.12 -14.37
C ALA A 100 -7.07 -4.17 -13.30
N LYS A 101 -8.13 -4.54 -12.57
CA LYS A 101 -8.51 -3.78 -11.36
C LYS A 101 -7.49 -3.93 -10.23
N ALA A 102 -6.64 -4.95 -10.29
CA ALA A 102 -5.41 -5.05 -9.51
C ALA A 102 -4.22 -4.42 -10.27
N ASN A 103 -4.43 -3.34 -11.03
CA ASN A 103 -3.34 -2.55 -11.61
C ASN A 103 -2.51 -1.94 -10.48
N ILE A 104 -1.50 -2.69 -10.06
CA ILE A 104 -0.55 -2.29 -9.02
C ILE A 104 0.52 -1.43 -9.70
N ALA A 105 0.53 -0.13 -9.39
CA ALA A 105 1.60 0.76 -9.80
C ALA A 105 2.82 0.53 -8.91
N GLN A 106 3.98 0.25 -9.48
CA GLN A 106 5.23 0.12 -8.72
C GLN A 106 5.83 1.47 -8.28
N THR A 107 5.09 2.54 -8.50
CA THR A 107 5.44 3.93 -8.19
C THR A 107 4.24 4.60 -7.52
N GLU A 108 4.39 5.85 -7.11
CA GLU A 108 3.21 6.68 -6.84
C GLU A 108 2.24 6.67 -8.03
N SER A 109 0.97 6.71 -7.68
CA SER A 109 -0.11 6.75 -8.66
C SER A 109 -1.21 7.64 -8.13
N THR A 110 -1.62 8.58 -8.98
CA THR A 110 -2.82 9.42 -8.81
C THR A 110 -3.98 8.91 -9.67
N ALA A 111 -3.77 7.85 -10.44
CA ALA A 111 -4.79 7.24 -11.28
C ALA A 111 -5.88 6.58 -10.41
N THR A 112 -7.15 6.79 -10.76
CA THR A 112 -8.32 6.33 -9.99
C THR A 112 -8.60 4.83 -10.13
N ASP A 113 -7.90 4.17 -11.04
CA ASP A 113 -8.00 2.75 -11.36
C ASP A 113 -6.75 1.96 -10.96
N LYS A 114 -5.81 2.57 -10.24
CA LYS A 114 -4.57 1.95 -9.77
C LYS A 114 -4.36 2.13 -8.28
N VAL A 115 -3.71 1.15 -7.68
CA VAL A 115 -3.21 1.23 -6.31
C VAL A 115 -1.68 1.16 -6.32
N PRO A 116 -0.96 1.99 -5.55
CA PRO A 116 0.48 1.84 -5.39
C PRO A 116 0.84 0.48 -4.76
N SER A 117 2.00 -0.05 -5.12
CA SER A 117 2.47 -1.35 -4.64
C SER A 117 2.87 -1.32 -3.17
N SER A 118 2.81 -2.47 -2.50
CA SER A 118 3.30 -2.61 -1.13
C SER A 118 4.80 -2.31 -1.01
N ALA A 119 5.58 -2.58 -2.05
CA ALA A 119 6.99 -2.22 -2.11
C ALA A 119 7.19 -0.69 -2.13
N TYR A 120 6.40 0.03 -2.94
CA TYR A 120 6.41 1.49 -2.95
C TYR A 120 5.99 2.07 -1.60
N LEU A 121 4.88 1.57 -1.03
CA LEU A 121 4.41 1.99 0.30
C LEU A 121 5.45 1.74 1.40
N LYS A 122 6.19 0.63 1.30
CA LYS A 122 7.31 0.34 2.23
C LYS A 122 8.42 1.37 2.08
N SER A 123 8.83 1.71 0.86
CA SER A 123 9.84 2.74 0.61
C SER A 123 9.44 4.07 1.25
N VAL A 124 8.22 4.55 0.97
CA VAL A 124 7.71 5.80 1.54
C VAL A 124 7.68 5.76 3.07
N LYS A 125 7.28 4.63 3.67
CA LYS A 125 7.28 4.45 5.13
C LYS A 125 8.70 4.49 5.71
N ASP A 126 9.66 3.84 5.06
CA ASP A 126 11.05 3.82 5.49
C ASP A 126 11.65 5.25 5.43
N ASP A 127 11.34 6.01 4.37
CA ASP A 127 11.74 7.41 4.24
C ASP A 127 11.13 8.30 5.33
N ILE A 128 9.83 8.16 5.61
CA ILE A 128 9.15 8.89 6.71
C ILE A 128 9.80 8.58 8.05
N ASN A 129 10.06 7.32 8.35
CA ASN A 129 10.70 6.91 9.60
C ASN A 129 12.11 7.49 9.74
N SER A 130 12.88 7.49 8.64
CA SER A 130 14.22 8.08 8.60
C SER A 130 14.21 9.59 8.86
N ASN A 131 13.29 10.31 8.21
CA ASN A 131 13.13 11.76 8.39
C ASN A 131 12.68 12.12 9.81
N LEU A 132 11.77 11.35 10.40
CA LEU A 132 11.34 11.55 11.78
C LEU A 132 12.48 11.27 12.77
N GLY A 133 13.26 10.21 12.56
CA GLY A 133 14.45 9.91 13.36
C GLY A 133 15.49 11.04 13.30
N SER A 134 15.75 11.56 12.09
CA SER A 134 16.64 12.71 11.89
C SER A 134 16.13 13.97 12.60
N THR A 135 14.82 14.20 12.58
CA THR A 135 14.19 15.33 13.28
C THR A 135 14.32 15.18 14.80
N ASN A 136 14.07 14.00 15.35
CA ASN A 136 14.24 13.74 16.78
C ASN A 136 15.69 14.00 17.22
N ASN A 137 16.67 13.50 16.46
CA ASN A 137 18.08 13.75 16.76
C ASN A 137 18.41 15.25 16.78
N ARG A 138 17.87 16.02 15.83
CA ARG A 138 18.04 17.48 15.80
C ARG A 138 17.40 18.15 17.01
N VAL A 139 16.19 17.75 17.40
CA VAL A 139 15.51 18.27 18.59
C VAL A 139 16.32 17.98 19.85
N SER A 140 16.77 16.73 20.04
CA SER A 140 17.62 16.36 21.16
C SER A 140 18.91 17.18 21.22
N SER A 141 19.57 17.41 20.07
CA SER A 141 20.77 18.27 20.02
C SER A 141 20.49 19.72 20.41
N LEU A 142 19.31 20.26 20.09
CA LEU A 142 18.92 21.60 20.52
C LEU A 142 18.62 21.64 22.01
N GLU A 143 17.88 20.65 22.53
CA GLU A 143 17.62 20.50 23.97
C GLU A 143 18.91 20.42 24.79
N GLU A 144 19.92 19.68 24.30
CA GLU A 144 21.26 19.63 24.90
C GLU A 144 21.95 21.00 24.87
N ASN A 145 21.98 21.68 23.72
CA ASN A 145 22.61 23.00 23.59
C ASN A 145 21.97 24.06 24.48
N PHE A 146 20.64 24.06 24.61
CA PHE A 146 19.94 24.96 25.54
C PHE A 146 20.25 24.61 26.99
N SER A 147 20.37 23.33 27.34
CA SER A 147 20.72 22.89 28.69
C SER A 147 22.18 23.22 29.05
N SER A 148 23.12 23.08 28.11
CA SER A 148 24.53 23.38 28.34
C SER A 148 24.84 24.88 28.32
N GLY A 149 24.07 25.67 27.56
CA GLY A 149 24.19 27.13 27.52
C GLY A 149 23.53 27.84 28.71
N TYR A 150 22.64 27.15 29.42
CA TYR A 150 22.01 27.63 30.65
C TYR A 150 22.78 27.08 31.85
N ASP A 151 23.91 27.71 32.19
CA ASP A 151 24.52 27.53 33.51
C ASP A 151 23.52 28.16 34.49
N GLY A 152 22.72 27.31 35.15
CA GLY A 152 21.68 27.77 36.07
C GLY A 152 22.27 28.79 37.05
N PRO A 153 21.46 29.71 37.61
CA PRO A 153 21.96 30.62 38.62
C PRO A 153 22.76 29.83 39.68
N LEU A 154 24.01 30.23 39.92
CA LEU A 154 24.85 29.71 41.02
C LEU A 154 23.98 29.51 42.25
N ALA A 155 24.08 28.36 42.92
CA ALA A 155 23.20 27.97 44.03
C ALA A 155 22.90 29.16 44.97
N GLY A 156 21.64 29.61 44.98
CA GLY A 156 21.18 30.79 45.72
C GLY A 156 20.90 32.06 44.90
N SER A 157 21.09 32.05 43.56
CA SER A 157 20.69 33.15 42.69
C SER A 157 19.34 32.90 41.98
N THR A 158 18.58 33.96 41.70
CA THR A 158 17.34 33.90 40.91
C THR A 158 17.50 34.83 39.73
N VAL A 159 17.53 34.32 38.50
CA VAL A 159 17.46 35.17 37.30
C VAL A 159 15.98 35.46 37.03
N ARG A 160 15.54 36.71 37.20
CA ARG A 160 14.19 37.16 36.80
C ARG A 160 14.33 38.18 35.67
N THR A 161 13.77 37.87 34.50
CA THR A 161 13.61 38.85 33.43
C THR A 161 12.34 39.66 33.69
N LYS A 162 12.45 40.98 33.91
CA LYS A 162 11.29 41.87 33.96
C LYS A 162 11.49 43.03 32.99
N GLY A 163 10.74 43.02 31.88
CA GLY A 163 10.58 44.17 31.00
C GLY A 163 11.51 44.24 29.78
N THR A 164 11.08 45.05 28.82
CA THR A 164 11.51 45.13 27.42
C THR A 164 12.87 45.80 27.17
N GLU A 165 13.65 46.14 28.19
CA GLU A 165 14.88 46.90 28.01
C GLU A 165 15.96 46.40 28.98
N GLY A 166 16.78 45.44 28.54
CA GLY A 166 18.05 45.09 29.17
C GLY A 166 18.05 43.84 30.07
N TRP A 167 19.16 43.10 30.01
CA TRP A 167 19.48 42.05 30.97
C TRP A 167 19.99 42.70 32.26
N TYR A 168 19.29 42.50 33.37
CA TYR A 168 19.75 42.93 34.70
C TYR A 168 19.94 41.72 35.61
N VAL A 169 21.00 41.75 36.41
CA VAL A 169 21.27 40.77 37.46
C VAL A 169 20.75 41.35 38.77
N GLU A 170 19.63 40.81 39.27
CA GLU A 170 19.09 41.13 40.59
C GLU A 170 19.70 40.18 41.62
N LEU A 171 20.40 40.72 42.61
CA LEU A 171 21.04 39.92 43.66
C LEU A 171 20.24 39.99 44.94
N SER A 172 19.96 38.82 45.49
CA SER A 172 19.27 38.61 46.76
C SER A 172 19.94 39.38 47.90
N ASN A 173 19.14 40.04 48.74
CA ASN A 173 19.54 40.84 49.92
C ASN A 173 20.41 40.10 50.96
N ASN A 174 20.66 38.81 50.78
CA ASN A 174 21.44 37.98 51.70
C ASN A 174 22.91 37.79 51.29
N ASN A 175 23.30 38.19 50.07
CA ASN A 175 24.72 38.19 49.66
C ASN A 175 25.33 39.57 49.97
N GLN A 176 26.40 39.60 50.77
CA GLN A 176 27.07 40.84 51.18
C GLN A 176 27.79 41.58 50.02
N TRP A 177 27.80 40.99 48.82
CA TRP A 177 28.41 41.56 47.63
C TRP A 177 27.80 41.00 46.34
N ALA A 178 27.80 41.83 45.31
CA ALA A 178 27.60 41.49 43.90
C ALA A 178 28.93 41.37 43.19
N ALA A 179 29.14 40.42 42.26
CA ALA A 179 30.24 40.59 41.31
C ALA A 179 29.94 40.13 39.89
N MET A 180 30.45 40.88 38.92
CA MET A 180 30.50 40.51 37.51
C MET A 180 31.96 40.25 37.13
N THR A 181 32.23 39.14 36.44
CA THR A 181 33.58 38.79 35.95
C THR A 181 33.62 38.91 34.43
N LEU A 182 34.57 39.69 33.91
CA LEU A 182 34.85 39.83 32.48
C LEU A 182 36.23 39.22 32.18
N ASN A 183 36.27 38.24 31.28
CA ASN A 183 37.50 37.61 30.82
C ASN A 183 37.97 38.31 29.54
N ILE A 184 39.18 38.85 29.54
CA ILE A 184 39.80 39.50 28.37
C ILE A 184 41.09 38.75 28.05
N GLY A 185 40.95 37.55 27.48
CA GLY A 185 42.07 36.64 27.16
C GLY A 185 42.37 35.60 28.24
N GLU A 186 43.35 34.74 27.99
CA GLU A 186 43.62 33.53 28.79
C GLU A 186 44.08 33.83 30.24
N SER A 187 44.70 34.98 30.48
CA SER A 187 45.34 35.31 31.77
C SER A 187 44.90 36.64 32.40
N ILE A 188 43.90 37.34 31.84
CA ILE A 188 43.43 38.63 32.37
C ILE A 188 41.94 38.55 32.67
N ARG A 189 41.61 38.72 33.95
CA ARG A 189 40.21 38.79 34.42
C ARG A 189 39.99 40.05 35.24
N TYR A 190 38.90 40.73 34.93
CA TYR A 190 38.39 41.86 35.71
C TYR A 190 37.17 41.40 36.50
N ARG A 191 37.15 41.71 37.79
CA ARG A 191 35.98 41.55 38.65
C ARG A 191 35.50 42.92 39.08
N LEU A 192 34.24 43.23 38.83
CA LEU A 192 33.56 44.39 39.40
C LEU A 192 32.71 43.92 40.57
N GLN A 193 32.96 44.42 41.78
CA GLN A 193 32.24 44.05 42.99
C GLN A 193 31.46 45.25 43.53
N ILE A 194 30.20 45.04 43.91
CA ILE A 194 29.41 46.02 44.67
C ILE A 194 29.21 45.44 46.07
N GLU A 195 29.68 46.13 47.11
CA GLU A 195 29.42 45.76 48.50
C GLU A 195 28.06 46.30 48.97
N ASN A 196 27.47 45.71 50.02
CA ASN A 196 26.22 46.22 50.61
C ASN A 196 26.30 47.67 51.12
N THR A 197 27.52 48.22 51.24
CA THR A 197 27.78 49.64 51.55
C THR A 197 27.56 50.57 50.35
N GLY A 198 27.28 50.01 49.16
CA GLY A 198 27.17 50.76 47.90
C GLY A 198 28.52 51.05 47.23
N GLN A 199 29.62 50.56 47.80
CA GLN A 199 30.95 50.76 47.25
C GLN A 199 31.19 49.85 46.04
N LEU A 200 31.53 50.47 44.90
CA LEU A 200 31.95 49.79 43.68
C LEU A 200 33.46 49.63 43.66
N THR A 201 33.94 48.39 43.63
CA THR A 201 35.37 48.07 43.60
C THR A 201 35.70 47.20 42.40
N MET A 202 36.68 47.60 41.60
CA MET A 202 37.19 46.79 40.49
C MET A 202 38.51 46.12 40.88
N TYR A 203 38.60 44.82 40.64
CA TYR A 203 39.79 44.00 40.84
C TYR A 203 40.31 43.50 39.48
N ARG A 204 41.61 43.67 39.22
CA ARG A 204 42.31 43.02 38.12
C ARG A 204 43.12 41.87 38.69
N THR A 205 42.96 40.66 38.16
CA THR A 205 43.73 39.49 38.58
C THR A 205 44.70 39.05 37.49
N THR A 206 45.88 38.58 37.91
CA THR A 206 46.82 37.81 37.08
C THR A 206 46.98 36.45 37.76
N ASP A 207 46.47 35.39 37.12
CA ASP A 207 46.56 33.95 37.37
C ASP A 207 46.74 33.35 38.78
N ASN A 208 46.51 34.08 39.88
CA ASN A 208 46.58 33.51 41.22
C ASN A 208 45.43 34.02 42.11
N TRP A 209 44.47 33.14 42.38
CA TRP A 209 43.28 33.39 43.22
C TRP A 209 43.64 33.66 44.69
N ALA A 210 44.84 33.27 45.13
CA ALA A 210 45.22 33.24 46.53
C ALA A 210 46.02 34.45 47.05
N THR A 211 46.48 35.36 46.18
CA THR A 211 47.23 36.55 46.61
C THR A 211 46.69 37.81 45.95
N ASN A 212 45.74 38.44 46.64
CA ASN A 212 45.22 39.77 46.35
C ASN A 212 46.36 40.80 46.28
N GLN A 213 46.82 41.14 45.07
CA GLN A 213 47.33 42.49 44.82
C GLN A 213 46.20 43.29 44.20
N SER A 214 45.27 43.75 45.05
CA SER A 214 44.25 44.71 44.67
C SER A 214 44.91 46.07 44.44
N LYS A 215 44.88 46.56 43.20
CA LYS A 215 45.03 48.00 42.96
C LYS A 215 43.62 48.59 42.99
N VAL A 216 43.23 49.14 44.14
CA VAL A 216 42.01 49.93 44.27
C VAL A 216 42.18 51.16 43.39
N VAL A 217 41.49 51.21 42.25
CA VAL A 217 41.34 52.45 41.48
C VAL A 217 40.07 53.12 42.01
N SER A 218 40.20 53.88 43.09
CA SER A 218 39.18 54.86 43.45
C SER A 218 39.45 56.12 42.64
N GLU A 219 38.75 56.29 41.52
CA GLU A 219 38.59 57.62 40.94
C GLU A 219 37.29 58.19 41.52
N GLY A 220 37.46 59.17 42.41
CA GLY A 220 36.34 60.00 42.86
C GLY A 220 35.78 60.79 41.68
N TRP A 221 34.46 60.88 41.62
CA TRP A 221 33.78 61.88 40.79
C TRP A 221 34.00 63.28 41.37
#